data_AF-A0A0P9DYC8-F1
#
_entry.id   AF-A0A0P9DYC8-F1
#
_cell.length_a   1.000
_cell.length_b   1.000
_cell.length_c   1.000
_cell.angle_alpha   90.00
_cell.angle_beta   90.00
_cell.angle_gamma   90.00
#
_symmetry.space_group_name_H-M   'P 1'
#
loop_
_entity.id
_entity.type
_entity.pdbx_description
1 polymer ?
#
loop_
_entity_poly.entity_id
_entity_poly.type
_entity_poly.pdbx_seq_one_letter_code
_entity_poly.pdbx_strand_id
1 'polypeptide(L)' 'MMGGYGLMAGFGWLGMLVMALFWIGVIVLIVWGLTHVFSTQQPGAELDAEEILKQRYARGEISHTEFVQAREALR' A
#
# COMPACT_ATOMS: atom_id res chain seq x y z
N MET A 1 30.76 4.41 -47.38
CA MET A 1 29.78 3.42 -46.89
C MET A 1 29.43 3.76 -45.44
N MET A 2 28.42 4.61 -45.22
CA MET A 2 27.88 4.92 -43.88
C MET A 2 26.40 5.26 -44.06
N GLY A 3 25.51 4.28 -43.90
CA GLY A 3 24.07 4.49 -44.13
C GLY A 3 23.14 3.40 -43.60
N GLY A 4 23.62 2.51 -42.72
CA GLY A 4 22.83 1.37 -42.23
C GLY A 4 22.42 1.44 -40.75
N TYR A 5 22.93 2.39 -39.97
CA TYR A 5 22.76 2.40 -38.51
C TYR A 5 21.56 3.23 -38.00
N GLY A 6 20.93 4.05 -38.86
CA GLY A 6 19.78 4.89 -38.47
C GLY A 6 18.47 4.11 -38.30
N LEU A 7 18.23 3.10 -39.13
CA LEU A 7 17.00 2.30 -39.09
C LEU A 7 16.97 1.31 -37.92
N MET A 8 18.14 0.84 -37.47
CA MET A 8 18.24 -0.05 -36.31
C MET A 8 18.18 0.70 -34.97
N ALA A 9 18.62 1.96 -34.93
CA ALA A 9 18.47 2.83 -33.76
C ALA A 9 17.00 3.20 -33.50
N GLY A 10 16.19 3.31 -34.57
CA GLY A 10 14.75 3.58 -34.50
C GLY A 10 13.90 2.43 -33.91
N PHE A 11 14.38 1.19 -33.97
CA PHE A 11 13.71 0.05 -33.33
C PHE A 11 14.18 -0.18 -31.89
N GLY A 12 15.38 0.28 -31.54
CA GLY A 12 15.94 0.13 -30.19
C GLY A 12 15.20 0.94 -29.12
N TRP A 13 14.84 2.19 -29.41
CA TRP A 13 14.10 3.03 -28.45
C TRP A 13 12.67 2.53 -28.23
N LEU A 14 12.02 2.01 -29.28
CA LEU A 14 10.68 1.43 -29.18
C LEU A 14 10.71 0.13 -28.36
N GLY A 15 11.73 -0.71 -28.57
CA GLY A 15 11.98 -1.90 -27.74
C GLY A 15 12.22 -1.54 -26.27
N MET A 16 13.04 -0.52 -26.00
CA MET A 16 13.29 -0.01 -24.64
C MET A 16 12.00 0.53 -23.99
N LEU A 17 11.16 1.25 -24.74
CA LEU A 17 9.89 1.77 -24.25
C LEU A 17 8.93 0.64 -23.86
N VAL A 18 8.78 -0.37 -24.72
CA VAL A 18 7.93 -1.54 -24.44
C VAL A 18 8.44 -2.31 -23.22
N MET A 19 9.76 -2.47 -23.09
CA MET A 19 10.39 -3.12 -21.93
C MET A 19 10.15 -2.33 -20.64
N ALA A 20 10.28 -1.00 -20.68
CA ALA A 20 10.00 -0.13 -19.55
C ALA A 20 8.52 -0.17 -19.15
N LEU A 21 7.59 -0.13 -20.11
CA LEU A 21 6.16 -0.27 -19.86
C LEU A 21 5.82 -1.62 -19.24
N PHE A 22 6.47 -2.70 -19.69
CA PHE A 22 6.32 -4.02 -19.10
C PHE A 22 6.74 -4.02 -17.62
N TRP A 23 7.91 -3.48 -17.28
CA TRP A 23 8.36 -3.38 -15.88
C TRP A 23 7.44 -2.51 -15.01
N ILE A 24 6.98 -1.38 -15.54
CA ILE A 24 6.01 -0.52 -14.84
C ILE A 24 4.72 -1.31 -14.57
N GLY A 25 4.22 -2.05 -15.57
CA GLY A 25 3.06 -2.92 -15.41
C GLY A 25 3.26 -3.99 -14.34
N VAL A 26 4.42 -4.65 -14.32
CA VAL A 26 4.77 -5.64 -13.27
C VAL A 26 4.78 -5.01 -11.88
N ILE A 27 5.39 -3.82 -11.72
CA ILE A 27 5.40 -3.11 -10.43
C ILE A 27 3.98 -2.76 -10.00
N VAL A 28 3.16 -2.22 -10.90
CA VAL A 28 1.75 -1.91 -10.60
C VAL A 28 0.99 -3.17 -10.18
N LEU A 29 1.21 -4.30 -10.85
CA LEU A 29 0.55 -5.57 -10.55
C LEU A 29 0.99 -6.15 -9.20
N ILE A 30 2.27 -6.01 -8.85
CA ILE A 30 2.80 -6.37 -7.52
C ILE A 30 2.19 -5.47 -6.45
N VAL A 31 2.22 -4.15 -6.62
CA VAL A 31 1.65 -3.19 -5.67
C VAL A 31 0.16 -3.43 -5.51
N TRP A 32 -0.57 -3.62 -6.61
CA TRP A 32 -2.00 -3.93 -6.59
C TRP A 32 -2.30 -5.27 -5.93
N GLY A 33 -1.48 -6.31 -6.17
CA GLY A 33 -1.61 -7.59 -5.50
C GLY A 33 -1.37 -7.48 -3.99
N LEU A 34 -0.33 -6.75 -3.58
CA LEU A 34 -0.05 -6.49 -2.17
C LEU A 34 -1.17 -5.67 -1.54
N THR A 35 -1.62 -4.59 -2.16
CA THR A 35 -2.73 -3.79 -1.62
C THR A 35 -4.02 -4.58 -1.61
N HIS A 36 -4.33 -5.46 -2.57
CA HIS A 36 -5.56 -6.24 -2.52
C HIS A 36 -5.53 -7.32 -1.42
N VAL A 37 -4.38 -7.97 -1.22
CA VAL A 37 -4.18 -8.97 -0.16
C VAL A 37 -4.11 -8.33 1.24
N PHE A 38 -3.48 -7.16 1.38
CA PHE A 38 -3.37 -6.45 2.65
C PHE A 38 -4.54 -5.49 2.93
N SER A 39 -5.29 -5.03 1.94
CA SER A 39 -6.45 -4.12 2.11
C SER A 39 -7.72 -4.85 2.54
N THR A 40 -7.72 -6.18 2.57
CA THR A 40 -8.77 -6.92 3.30
C THR A 40 -8.58 -6.82 4.82
N GLN A 41 -7.43 -6.32 5.30
CA GLN A 41 -7.01 -6.40 6.71
C GLN A 41 -6.48 -5.09 7.33
N GLN A 42 -6.97 -3.92 6.90
CA GLN A 42 -6.88 -2.72 7.76
C GLN A 42 -8.05 -2.48 8.75
N PRO A 43 -8.79 -3.50 9.25
CA PRO A 43 -9.35 -3.43 10.60
C PRO A 43 -8.25 -3.43 11.68
N GLY A 44 -7.00 -3.80 11.34
CA GLY A 44 -5.92 -3.93 12.32
C GLY A 44 -5.59 -2.65 13.09
N ALA A 45 -5.61 -1.47 12.46
CA ALA A 45 -5.30 -0.22 13.16
C ALA A 45 -6.42 0.19 14.15
N GLU A 46 -7.68 -0.08 13.80
CA GLU A 46 -8.85 0.20 14.64
C GLU A 46 -8.99 -0.85 15.76
N LEU A 47 -8.77 -2.13 15.43
CA LEU A 47 -8.67 -3.22 16.40
C LEU A 47 -7.54 -2.97 17.41
N ASP A 48 -6.36 -2.56 16.96
CA ASP A 48 -5.21 -2.27 17.83
C ASP A 48 -5.51 -1.05 18.73
N ALA A 49 -6.17 -0.01 18.21
CA ALA A 49 -6.62 1.13 19.02
C ALA A 49 -7.68 0.74 20.08
N GLU A 50 -8.69 -0.06 19.71
CA GLU A 50 -9.69 -0.56 20.67
C GLU A 50 -9.08 -1.51 21.71
N GLU A 51 -8.15 -2.37 21.31
CA GLU A 51 -7.50 -3.36 22.16
C GLU A 51 -6.55 -2.68 23.16
N ILE A 52 -5.81 -1.66 22.73
CA ILE A 52 -5.02 -0.79 23.60
C ILE A 52 -5.92 -0.08 24.63
N LEU A 53 -7.08 0.45 24.21
CA LEU A 53 -8.03 1.10 25.13
C LEU A 53 -8.61 0.12 26.15
N LYS A 54 -9.05 -1.07 25.73
CA LYS A 54 -9.56 -2.12 26.63
C LYS A 54 -8.51 -2.56 27.64
N GLN A 55 -7.25 -2.68 27.23
CA GLN A 55 -6.16 -3.09 28.12
C GLN A 55 -5.88 -2.03 29.20
N ARG A 56 -5.91 -0.74 28.86
CA ARG A 56 -5.74 0.35 29.84
C ARG A 56 -6.90 0.46 30.80
N TYR A 57 -8.13 0.23 30.31
CA TYR A 57 -9.32 0.19 31.16
C TYR A 57 -9.26 -0.96 32.17
N ALA A 58 -8.84 -2.16 31.74
CA ALA A 58 -8.68 -3.31 32.62
C ALA A 58 -7.59 -3.11 33.68
N ARG A 59 -6.54 -2.33 33.37
CA ARG A 59 -5.52 -1.92 34.35
C ARG A 59 -5.98 -0.80 35.28
N GLY A 60 -7.13 -0.17 35.01
CA GLY A 60 -7.61 0.99 35.75
C GLY A 60 -6.82 2.27 35.48
N GLU A 61 -6.02 2.32 34.41
CA GLU A 61 -5.25 3.50 34.00
C GLU A 61 -6.13 4.60 33.39
N ILE A 62 -7.33 4.23 32.91
CA ILE A 62 -8.32 5.15 32.36
C ILE A 62 -9.69 4.93 33.01
N SER A 63 -10.44 6.01 33.20
CA SER A 63 -11.80 5.97 33.71
C SER A 63 -12.80 5.48 32.65
N HIS A 64 -13.95 4.98 33.08
CA HIS A 64 -15.04 4.57 32.17
C HIS A 64 -15.47 5.71 31.23
N THR A 65 -15.45 6.96 31.70
CA THR A 65 -15.76 8.15 30.90
C THR A 65 -14.74 8.42 29.80
N GLU A 66 -13.46 8.20 30.06
CA GLU A 66 -12.40 8.36 29.04
C GLU A 66 -12.43 7.22 28.02
N PHE A 67 -12.73 5.99 28.47
CA PHE A 67 -12.91 4.84 27.59
C PHE A 67 -14.06 5.06 26.60
N VAL A 68 -15.21 5.54 27.07
CA VAL A 68 -16.39 5.80 26.22
C VAL A 68 -16.09 6.91 25.20
N GLN A 69 -15.47 8.02 25.62
CA GLN A 69 -15.11 9.10 24.70
C GLN A 69 -14.11 8.67 23.63
N ALA A 70 -13.08 7.91 24.01
CA ALA A 70 -12.08 7.41 23.06
C ALA A 70 -12.67 6.40 22.06
N ARG A 71 -13.58 5.53 22.53
CA ARG A 71 -14.30 4.58 21.68
C ARG A 71 -15.27 5.29 20.72
N GLU A 72 -15.91 6.36 21.16
CA GLU A 72 -16.82 7.16 20.33
C GLU A 72 -16.06 8.01 19.30
N ALA A 73 -14.82 8.43 19.62
CA ALA A 73 -13.93 9.13 18.69
C ALA A 73 -13.27 8.22 17.63
N LEU A 74 -13.22 6.91 17.87
CA LEU A 74 -12.69 5.91 16.93
C LEU A 74 -13.73 5.40 15.92
N ARG A 75 -15.01 5.76 16.09
CA ARG A 75 -16.14 5.31 15.28
C ARG A 75 -16.57 6.36 14.25
#